data_AF-A0A060CIR3-F1
#
_entry.id   AF-A0A060CIR3-F1
#
_cell.length_a   1.000
_cell.length_b   1.000
_cell.length_c   1.000
_cell.angle_alpha   90.00
_cell.angle_beta   90.00
_cell.angle_gamma   90.00
#
_symmetry.space_group_name_H-M   'P 1'
#
loop_
_entity.id
_entity.type
_entity.pdbx_description
1 polymer ?
#
loop_
_entity_poly.entity_id
_entity_poly.type
_entity_poly.pdbx_seq_one_letter_code
_entity_poly.pdbx_strand_id
1 'polypeptide(L)'
;MERDVAAWVRRDRNSPSVILWSVGNEIADTHTDAQKGAQILSRLMSLVQKHDPKGHAQVTFCSNYMPWENTQRCADLVKLVGYNYGEALYEKHHHEHPDWILYGGETCSTVQSRGIYHFPLSQSVLADDDLQCSALGNSATSWG
;
A
#
# COMPACT_ATOMS: atom_id res chain seq x y z
N MET A 1 -1.66 -19.24 5.91
CA MET A 1 -2.76 -18.35 5.46
C MET A 1 -3.98 -18.42 6.35
N GLU A 2 -4.86 -19.44 6.31
CA GLU A 2 -6.12 -19.40 7.10
C GLU A 2 -5.89 -19.29 8.61
N ARG A 3 -4.95 -20.07 9.17
CA ARG A 3 -4.58 -19.97 10.58
C ARG A 3 -4.12 -18.57 10.96
N ASP A 4 -3.26 -17.98 10.14
CA ASP A 4 -2.70 -16.65 10.37
C ASP A 4 -3.81 -15.60 10.27
N VAL A 5 -4.67 -15.71 9.25
CA VAL A 5 -5.79 -14.78 9.05
C VAL A 5 -6.78 -14.82 10.20
N ALA A 6 -7.06 -16.02 10.72
CA ALA A 6 -7.90 -16.17 11.89
C ALA A 6 -7.26 -15.55 13.15
N ALA A 7 -5.94 -15.69 13.32
CA ALA A 7 -5.26 -15.28 14.55
C ALA A 7 -5.29 -13.76 14.75
N TRP A 8 -4.73 -12.97 13.83
CA TRP A 8 -4.68 -11.50 13.94
C TRP A 8 -6.07 -10.83 13.89
N VAL A 9 -6.99 -11.27 13.02
CA VAL A 9 -8.35 -10.69 12.97
C VAL A 9 -9.12 -10.95 14.26
N ARG A 10 -9.14 -12.19 14.77
CA ARG A 10 -9.87 -12.49 16.03
C ARG A 10 -9.25 -11.80 17.24
N ARG A 11 -7.93 -11.56 17.21
CA ARG A 11 -7.22 -10.82 18.26
C ARG A 11 -7.67 -9.37 18.30
N ASP A 12 -7.71 -8.67 17.16
CA ASP A 12 -7.84 -7.20 17.14
C ASP A 12 -9.20 -6.67 16.66
N ARG A 13 -10.14 -7.52 16.18
CA ARG A 13 -11.47 -7.07 15.67
C ARG A 13 -12.33 -6.26 16.64
N ASN A 14 -12.04 -6.31 17.94
CA ASN A 14 -12.73 -5.50 18.95
C ASN A 14 -11.96 -4.23 19.35
N SER A 15 -10.81 -3.95 18.70
CA SER A 15 -10.03 -2.76 18.95
C SER A 15 -10.59 -1.58 18.13
N PRO A 16 -11.04 -0.49 18.77
CA PRO A 16 -11.61 0.66 18.06
C PRO A 16 -10.59 1.41 17.19
N SER A 17 -9.29 1.16 17.38
CA SER A 17 -8.23 1.75 16.55
C SER A 17 -8.04 1.05 15.21
N VAL A 18 -8.59 -0.16 15.03
CA VAL A 18 -8.45 -0.92 13.79
C VAL A 18 -9.58 -0.51 12.85
N ILE A 19 -9.23 0.20 11.78
CA ILE A 19 -10.18 0.69 10.78
C ILE A 19 -10.08 -0.05 9.44
N LEU A 20 -8.93 -0.68 9.15
CA LEU A 20 -8.65 -1.41 7.91
C LEU A 20 -7.88 -2.71 8.16
N TRP A 21 -8.16 -3.72 7.33
CA TRP A 21 -7.41 -4.97 7.23
C TRP A 21 -6.66 -5.01 5.89
N SER A 22 -5.38 -4.62 5.88
CA SER A 22 -4.56 -4.75 4.67
C SER A 22 -4.10 -6.19 4.47
N VAL A 23 -4.55 -6.86 3.41
CA VAL A 23 -4.27 -8.28 3.15
C VAL A 23 -3.04 -8.51 2.27
N GLY A 24 -2.35 -7.44 1.85
CA GLY A 24 -1.13 -7.53 1.07
C GLY A 24 -0.48 -6.16 0.79
N ASN A 25 0.83 -6.19 0.60
CA ASN A 25 1.65 -5.07 0.16
C ASN A 25 2.49 -5.52 -1.04
N GLU A 26 2.41 -4.81 -2.17
CA GLU A 26 3.23 -5.05 -3.38
C GLU A 26 3.25 -6.52 -3.84
N ILE A 27 2.11 -7.18 -3.75
CA ILE A 27 1.99 -8.60 -4.11
C ILE A 27 2.07 -8.73 -5.64
N ALA A 28 3.23 -9.17 -6.12
CA ALA A 28 3.53 -9.28 -7.55
C ALA A 28 2.53 -10.14 -8.32
N ASP A 29 1.97 -11.19 -7.70
CA ASP A 29 0.93 -12.04 -8.31
C ASP A 29 -0.29 -11.23 -8.80
N THR A 30 -0.62 -10.09 -8.18
CA THR A 30 -1.71 -9.22 -8.66
C THR A 30 -1.43 -8.62 -10.04
N HIS A 31 -0.17 -8.52 -10.42
CA HIS A 31 0.30 -8.01 -11.70
C HIS A 31 0.70 -9.13 -12.66
N THR A 32 1.48 -10.10 -12.20
CA THR A 32 2.11 -11.14 -13.05
C THR A 32 1.14 -12.27 -13.42
N ASP A 33 0.16 -12.57 -12.55
CA ASP A 33 -0.88 -13.57 -12.79
C ASP A 33 -2.19 -13.09 -12.13
N ALA A 34 -2.85 -12.13 -12.79
CA ALA A 34 -4.04 -11.47 -12.24
C ALA A 34 -5.15 -12.46 -11.83
N GLN A 35 -5.27 -13.61 -12.49
CA GLN A 35 -6.28 -14.61 -12.15
C GLN A 35 -5.94 -15.27 -10.81
N LYS A 36 -4.70 -15.71 -10.62
CA LYS A 36 -4.24 -16.25 -9.35
C LYS A 36 -4.26 -15.19 -8.24
N GLY A 37 -3.81 -13.97 -8.55
CA GLY A 37 -3.85 -12.82 -7.64
C GLY A 37 -5.26 -12.55 -7.15
N ALA A 38 -6.24 -12.44 -8.06
CA ALA A 38 -7.65 -12.25 -7.74
C ALA A 38 -8.24 -13.39 -6.89
N GLN A 39 -7.89 -14.65 -7.18
CA GLN A 39 -8.35 -15.81 -6.40
C GLN A 39 -7.82 -15.76 -4.96
N ILE A 40 -6.53 -15.46 -4.79
CA ILE A 40 -5.91 -15.33 -3.47
C ILE A 40 -6.53 -14.16 -2.71
N LEU A 41 -6.68 -13.01 -3.36
CA LEU A 41 -7.28 -11.80 -2.78
C LEU A 41 -8.71 -12.07 -2.31
N SER A 42 -9.55 -12.67 -3.17
CA SER A 42 -10.92 -13.05 -2.82
C SER A 42 -10.97 -14.01 -1.64
N ARG A 43 -10.04 -14.97 -1.58
CA ARG A 43 -9.94 -15.91 -0.44
C ARG A 43 -9.53 -15.19 0.85
N LEU A 44 -8.60 -14.25 0.80
CA LEU A 44 -8.18 -13.45 1.95
C LEU A 44 -9.33 -12.56 2.46
N MET A 45 -10.04 -11.86 1.56
CA MET A 45 -11.24 -11.09 1.90
C MET A 45 -12.28 -11.96 2.60
N SER A 46 -12.54 -13.16 2.05
CA SER A 46 -13.52 -14.10 2.62
C SER A 46 -13.11 -14.58 4.01
N LEU A 47 -11.81 -14.80 4.25
CA LEU A 47 -11.28 -15.17 5.56
C LEU A 47 -11.37 -14.03 6.57
N VAL A 48 -11.12 -12.79 6.15
CA VAL A 48 -11.31 -11.62 7.02
C VAL A 48 -12.77 -11.49 7.40
N GLN A 49 -13.71 -11.53 6.43
CA GLN A 49 -15.16 -11.46 6.70
C GLN A 49 -15.63 -12.60 7.63
N LYS A 50 -15.12 -13.83 7.44
CA LYS A 50 -15.40 -14.97 8.32
C LYS A 50 -14.96 -14.72 9.77
N HIS A 51 -13.91 -13.93 9.97
CA HIS A 51 -13.32 -13.70 11.30
C HIS A 51 -13.66 -12.35 11.91
N ASP A 52 -14.12 -11.39 11.10
CA ASP A 52 -14.73 -10.13 11.50
C ASP A 52 -16.19 -10.05 10.98
N PRO A 53 -17.10 -10.87 11.52
CA PRO A 53 -18.47 -10.99 10.98
C PRO A 53 -19.33 -9.73 11.20
N LYS A 54 -18.87 -8.79 12.04
CA LYS A 54 -19.53 -7.49 12.25
C LYS A 54 -19.00 -6.41 11.31
N GLY A 55 -17.94 -6.69 10.56
CA GLY A 55 -17.33 -5.72 9.63
C GLY A 55 -16.82 -4.47 10.34
N HIS A 56 -16.09 -4.63 11.45
CA HIS A 56 -15.56 -3.48 12.19
C HIS A 56 -14.51 -2.71 11.38
N ALA A 57 -13.79 -3.40 10.49
CA ALA A 57 -12.82 -2.81 9.58
C ALA A 57 -12.97 -3.36 8.14
N GLN A 58 -12.70 -2.50 7.15
CA GLN A 58 -12.79 -2.85 5.73
C GLN A 58 -11.51 -3.54 5.26
N VAL A 59 -11.62 -4.42 4.27
CA VAL A 59 -10.45 -5.08 3.65
C VAL A 59 -9.83 -4.16 2.61
N THR A 60 -8.49 -4.11 2.55
CA THR A 60 -7.75 -3.37 1.53
C THR A 60 -6.46 -4.11 1.14
N PHE A 61 -5.78 -3.64 0.10
CA PHE A 61 -4.38 -3.98 -0.18
C PHE A 61 -3.67 -2.74 -0.75
N CYS A 62 -2.35 -2.72 -0.61
CA CYS A 62 -1.52 -1.62 -1.08
C CYS A 62 -0.60 -2.10 -2.22
N SER A 63 -0.46 -1.32 -3.29
CA SER A 63 0.31 -1.76 -4.45
C SER A 63 0.99 -0.61 -5.20
N ASN A 64 2.24 -0.85 -5.61
CA ASN A 64 2.97 -0.06 -6.60
C ASN A 64 2.66 -0.50 -8.05
N TYR A 65 1.87 -1.57 -8.23
CA TYR A 65 1.47 -2.07 -9.54
C TYR A 65 0.16 -1.46 -10.08
N MET A 66 -0.35 -0.39 -9.46
CA MET A 66 -1.56 0.31 -9.93
C MET A 66 -1.51 0.86 -11.37
N PRO A 67 -0.35 1.20 -11.96
CA PRO A 67 -0.29 1.56 -13.38
C PRO A 67 -0.76 0.46 -14.35
N TRP A 68 -0.79 -0.81 -13.92
CA TRP A 68 -1.10 -1.95 -14.78
C TRP A 68 -2.53 -2.46 -14.60
N GLU A 69 -3.21 -2.71 -15.73
CA GLU A 69 -4.61 -3.16 -15.77
C GLU A 69 -4.86 -4.45 -14.95
N ASN A 70 -3.89 -5.36 -14.92
CA ASN A 70 -3.98 -6.60 -14.15
C ASN A 70 -4.23 -6.34 -12.65
N THR A 71 -3.49 -5.40 -12.06
CA THR A 71 -3.66 -5.01 -10.67
C THR A 71 -4.94 -4.19 -10.50
N GLN A 72 -5.31 -3.37 -11.49
CA GLN A 72 -6.58 -2.64 -11.48
C GLN A 72 -7.79 -3.59 -11.43
N ARG A 73 -7.74 -4.74 -12.10
CA ARG A 73 -8.78 -5.78 -11.98
C ARG A 73 -8.88 -6.36 -10.57
N CYS A 74 -7.75 -6.48 -9.86
CA CYS A 74 -7.75 -6.90 -8.45
C CYS A 74 -8.29 -5.79 -7.53
N ALA A 75 -7.91 -4.53 -7.80
CA ALA A 75 -8.46 -3.34 -7.15
C ALA A 75 -9.98 -3.27 -7.28
N ASP A 76 -10.51 -3.61 -8.46
CA ASP A 76 -11.94 -3.61 -8.72
C ASP A 76 -12.73 -4.61 -7.87
N LEU A 77 -12.09 -5.68 -7.37
CA LEU A 77 -12.73 -6.63 -6.45
C LEU A 77 -12.89 -6.06 -5.04
N VAL A 78 -11.96 -5.21 -4.59
CA VAL A 78 -11.88 -4.70 -3.21
C VAL A 78 -12.51 -3.31 -3.09
N LYS A 79 -12.42 -2.51 -4.14
CA LYS A 79 -12.86 -1.09 -4.24
C LYS A 79 -12.11 -0.12 -3.31
N LEU A 80 -11.61 -0.56 -2.17
CA LEU A 80 -10.77 0.22 -1.26
C LEU A 80 -9.30 -0.13 -1.43
N VAL A 81 -8.50 0.78 -1.98
CA VAL A 81 -7.16 0.45 -2.51
C VAL A 81 -6.12 1.48 -2.10
N GLY A 82 -5.00 0.98 -1.58
CA GLY A 82 -3.81 1.76 -1.26
C GLY A 82 -2.87 1.85 -2.46
N TYR A 83 -2.44 3.06 -2.79
CA TYR A 83 -1.43 3.32 -3.80
C TYR A 83 -0.08 3.46 -3.10
N ASN A 84 0.89 2.63 -3.49
CA ASN A 84 2.27 2.85 -3.09
C ASN A 84 2.93 3.69 -4.16
N TYR A 85 3.42 4.87 -3.78
CA TYR A 85 4.18 5.74 -4.68
C TYR A 85 3.44 6.09 -5.98
N GLY A 86 2.11 6.19 -5.89
CA GLY A 86 1.20 6.29 -7.01
C GLY A 86 0.49 7.63 -7.10
N GLU A 87 1.04 8.69 -6.52
CA GLU A 87 0.42 10.02 -6.40
C GLU A 87 0.01 10.59 -7.76
N ALA A 88 0.81 10.34 -8.80
CA ALA A 88 0.52 10.75 -10.17
C ALA A 88 -0.73 10.07 -10.78
N LEU A 89 -1.21 8.98 -10.19
CA LEU A 89 -2.35 8.21 -10.69
C LEU A 89 -3.69 8.59 -10.05
N TYR A 90 -3.69 9.32 -8.93
CA TYR A 90 -4.93 9.59 -8.17
C TYR A 90 -6.02 10.24 -9.01
N GLU A 91 -5.70 11.32 -9.71
CA GLU A 91 -6.67 12.05 -10.53
C GLU A 91 -7.24 11.13 -11.62
N LYS A 92 -6.36 10.50 -12.40
CA LYS A 92 -6.74 9.65 -13.52
C LYS A 92 -7.64 8.50 -13.06
N HIS A 93 -7.21 7.73 -12.06
CA HIS A 93 -7.97 6.57 -11.62
C HIS A 93 -9.23 6.94 -10.83
N HIS A 94 -9.28 8.10 -10.17
CA HIS A 94 -10.53 8.57 -9.56
C HIS A 94 -11.59 8.89 -10.62
N HIS A 95 -11.20 9.48 -11.76
CA HIS A 95 -12.10 9.70 -12.90
C HIS A 95 -12.52 8.39 -13.59
N GLU A 96 -11.58 7.45 -13.80
CA GLU A 96 -11.85 6.17 -14.47
C GLU A 96 -12.64 5.19 -13.59
N HIS A 97 -12.45 5.24 -12.27
CA HIS A 97 -13.08 4.35 -11.29
C HIS A 97 -13.73 5.16 -10.14
N PRO A 98 -14.86 5.83 -10.40
CA PRO A 98 -15.49 6.73 -9.43
C PRO A 98 -16.06 6.02 -8.20
N ASP A 99 -16.20 4.69 -8.24
CA ASP A 99 -16.64 3.84 -7.14
C ASP A 99 -15.50 3.35 -6.23
N TRP A 100 -14.24 3.62 -6.59
CA TRP A 100 -13.09 3.26 -5.78
C TRP A 100 -12.80 4.30 -4.69
N ILE A 101 -12.42 3.81 -3.51
CA ILE A 101 -11.89 4.63 -2.42
C ILE A 101 -10.36 4.52 -2.47
N LEU A 102 -9.71 5.62 -2.82
CA LEU A 102 -8.26 5.70 -3.00
C LEU A 102 -7.59 6.30 -1.77
N TYR A 103 -6.44 5.76 -1.36
CA TYR A 103 -5.57 6.39 -0.36
C TYR A 103 -4.10 6.04 -0.63
N GLY A 104 -3.18 6.78 -0.01
CA GLY A 104 -1.75 6.46 -0.03
C GLY A 104 -1.43 5.31 0.93
N GLY A 105 -1.12 4.14 0.39
CA GLY A 105 -0.69 2.97 1.17
C GLY A 105 0.73 3.12 1.68
N GLU A 106 1.60 3.65 0.82
CA GLU A 106 3.00 3.97 1.10
C GLU A 106 3.40 5.20 0.27
N THR A 107 4.01 6.21 0.88
CA THR A 107 4.36 7.49 0.22
C THR A 107 5.70 8.01 0.74
N CYS A 108 6.26 9.01 0.06
CA CYS A 108 7.47 9.76 0.43
C CYS A 108 8.79 9.02 0.27
N SER A 109 9.06 7.94 1.02
CA SER A 109 10.36 7.23 0.99
C SER A 109 11.63 8.10 1.12
N THR A 110 11.53 9.29 1.72
CA THR A 110 12.71 10.13 1.97
C THR A 110 13.56 9.53 3.08
N VAL A 111 14.87 9.38 2.86
CA VAL A 111 15.83 8.86 3.82
C VAL A 111 16.61 10.00 4.48
N GLN A 112 16.78 9.97 5.81
CA GLN A 112 17.35 11.08 6.56
C GLN A 112 18.19 10.62 7.74
N SER A 113 19.37 11.21 7.92
CA SER A 113 20.16 11.13 9.15
C SER A 113 19.90 12.37 10.00
N ARG A 114 19.52 12.16 11.27
CA ARG A 114 19.20 13.26 12.19
C ARG A 114 20.42 14.17 12.42
N GLY A 115 20.27 15.46 12.10
CA GLY A 115 21.28 16.49 12.35
C GLY A 115 22.33 16.65 11.24
N ILE A 116 22.10 16.05 10.06
CA ILE A 116 22.99 16.14 8.91
C ILE A 116 22.38 17.05 7.83
N TYR A 117 23.14 18.04 7.37
CA TYR A 117 22.68 19.06 6.42
C TYR A 117 23.66 19.14 5.24
N HIS A 118 23.30 18.52 4.11
CA HIS A 118 24.11 18.54 2.90
C HIS A 118 23.56 19.60 1.94
N PHE A 119 24.45 20.41 1.37
CA PHE A 119 24.11 21.46 0.43
C PHE A 119 24.82 21.21 -0.91
N PRO A 120 24.22 21.61 -2.04
CA PRO A 120 22.99 22.41 -2.14
C PRO A 120 21.70 21.59 -1.97
N LEU A 121 20.66 22.21 -1.39
CA LEU A 121 19.33 21.59 -1.23
C LEU A 121 18.73 21.11 -2.55
N SER A 122 19.02 21.81 -3.64
CA SER A 122 18.53 21.48 -4.99
C SER A 122 19.10 20.18 -5.55
N GLN A 123 20.14 19.62 -4.94
CA GLN A 123 20.76 18.38 -5.38
C GLN A 123 20.11 17.21 -4.65
N SER A 124 19.58 16.26 -5.42
CA SER A 124 19.14 14.98 -4.88
C SER A 124 20.37 14.10 -4.58
N VAL A 125 20.47 13.62 -3.35
CA VAL A 125 21.60 12.80 -2.88
C VAL A 125 21.04 11.53 -2.24
N LEU A 126 21.18 10.39 -2.91
CA LEU A 126 20.71 9.10 -2.39
C LEU A 126 21.61 8.58 -1.25
N ALA A 127 22.92 8.81 -1.39
CA ALA A 127 23.94 8.52 -0.39
C ALA A 127 25.13 9.43 -0.63
N ASP A 128 25.72 9.94 0.46
CA ASP A 128 26.97 10.70 0.45
C ASP A 128 28.12 9.82 0.98
N ASP A 129 29.37 10.22 0.76
CA ASP A 129 30.57 9.45 1.12
C ASP A 129 30.72 9.28 2.65
N ASP A 130 30.01 10.10 3.43
CA ASP A 130 29.94 10.04 4.90
C ASP A 130 28.97 8.97 5.42
N LEU A 131 28.33 8.19 4.53
CA LEU A 131 27.33 7.17 4.83
C LEU A 131 26.09 7.75 5.56
N GLN A 132 25.83 9.05 5.41
CA GLN A 132 24.66 9.74 5.95
C GLN A 132 23.73 10.23 4.83
N CYS A 133 22.49 10.55 5.20
CA CYS A 133 21.51 11.18 4.32
C CYS A 133 21.11 12.54 4.90
N SER A 134 20.84 13.53 4.05
CA SER A 134 20.50 14.85 4.56
C SER A 134 19.10 14.90 5.18
N ALA A 135 18.98 15.55 6.33
CA ALA A 135 17.70 15.84 7.00
C ALA A 135 16.87 16.92 6.30
N LEU A 136 17.34 17.51 5.20
CA LEU A 136 16.66 18.58 4.49
C LEU A 136 15.58 18.09 3.53
N GLY A 137 15.48 16.77 3.32
CA GLY A 137 14.44 16.17 2.47
C GLY A 137 14.83 16.02 1.00
N ASN A 138 16.08 16.30 0.64
CA ASN A 138 16.64 16.10 -0.71
C ASN A 138 17.25 14.70 -0.92
N SER A 139 17.05 13.78 0.02
CA SER A 139 17.48 12.38 -0.08
C SER A 139 16.27 11.48 -0.30
N ALA A 140 15.56 11.67 -1.41
CA ALA A 140 14.43 10.82 -1.81
C ALA A 140 14.92 9.65 -2.68
N THR A 141 14.27 8.49 -2.55
CA THR A 141 14.53 7.35 -3.43
C THR A 141 13.93 7.57 -4.81
N SER A 142 14.33 6.79 -5.82
CA SER A 142 13.82 6.98 -7.19
C SER A 142 12.35 6.57 -7.37
N TRP A 143 11.73 5.98 -6.36
CA TRP A 143 10.33 5.59 -6.36
C TRP A 143 9.48 6.42 -5.39
N GLY A 144 10.05 7.34 -4.61
CA GLY A 144 9.34 8.15 -3.62
C GLY A 144 9.26 9.63 -4.01
#